data_AF-A0A6I7P854-F1
#
_entry.id   AF-A0A6I7P854-F1
#
_cell.length_a   1.000
_cell.length_b   1.000
_cell.length_c   1.000
_cell.angle_alpha   90.00
_cell.angle_beta   90.00
_cell.angle_gamma   90.00
#
_symmetry.space_group_name_H-M   'P 1'
#
loop_
_entity.id
_entity.type
_entity.pdbx_description
1 polymer ?
#
loop_
_entity_poly.entity_id
_entity_poly.type
_entity_poly.pdbx_seq_one_letter_code
_entity_poly.pdbx_strand_id
1 'polypeptide(L)'
;MSDPAPDTLPDPGGETGADEELVVAEPGTPRRRRCVAGRSSHDPRTMLRFVVDPGDHLVFDADERLPGRGLWLSADREVVKKALARQLFAKAARRRVLVDDDLPATLETQLHGRCLQWLGLAKRAGQIEVGFEQVERAAREGHLAALVIALDAGNDGAGKLERFGLPTLRAFSSQDMGRALGRSSLVYVGLRPGRLADRLQTEASKLLRLRGQAEPVEGPPMAKTPADPTWADAGEETKASAFVGGERGRGRGPDPRG
;
A
#
# COMPACT_ATOMS: atom_id res chain seq x y z
N MET A 1 1.37 -70.70 -23.05
CA MET A 1 0.75 -70.59 -24.38
C MET A 1 -0.43 -69.65 -24.25
N SER A 2 -0.54 -68.69 -25.17
CA SER A 2 -1.76 -67.97 -25.57
C SER A 2 -2.59 -67.24 -24.51
N ASP A 3 -2.40 -65.92 -24.45
CA ASP A 3 -3.48 -64.93 -24.47
C ASP A 3 -4.50 -65.24 -25.59
N PRO A 4 -5.80 -64.86 -25.49
CA PRO A 4 -6.17 -63.44 -25.65
C PRO A 4 -7.43 -62.91 -24.91
N ALA A 5 -7.44 -61.59 -24.67
CA ALA A 5 -8.64 -60.73 -24.64
C ALA A 5 -8.96 -60.24 -26.08
N PRO A 6 -10.18 -59.74 -26.44
CA PRO A 6 -10.98 -58.70 -25.77
C PRO A 6 -12.38 -59.23 -25.36
N ASP A 7 -13.51 -58.53 -25.17
CA ASP A 7 -13.99 -57.15 -25.45
C ASP A 7 -15.24 -56.87 -24.53
N THR A 8 -15.92 -55.71 -24.41
CA THR A 8 -15.92 -54.39 -25.08
C THR A 8 -16.26 -53.27 -24.05
N LEU A 9 -16.08 -51.99 -24.44
CA LEU A 9 -16.58 -50.76 -23.79
C LEU A 9 -17.99 -50.34 -24.33
N PRO A 10 -18.60 -49.20 -23.95
CA PRO A 10 -18.66 -48.46 -22.67
C PRO A 10 -20.11 -48.12 -22.23
N ASP A 11 -20.29 -47.39 -21.12
CA ASP A 11 -21.28 -46.29 -21.07
C ASP A 11 -20.78 -45.18 -20.10
N PRO A 12 -21.04 -43.86 -20.35
CA PRO A 12 -20.38 -42.76 -19.64
C PRO A 12 -21.30 -41.96 -18.68
N GLY A 13 -20.70 -41.17 -17.77
CA GLY A 13 -21.39 -40.06 -17.12
C GLY A 13 -20.80 -39.61 -15.77
N GLY A 14 -20.67 -38.29 -15.56
CA GLY A 14 -20.23 -37.68 -14.29
C GLY A 14 -18.72 -37.39 -14.23
N GLU A 15 -18.18 -36.50 -15.06
CA GLU A 15 -18.21 -35.04 -14.87
C GLU A 15 -17.52 -34.54 -13.58
N THR A 16 -16.21 -34.32 -13.70
CA THR A 16 -15.47 -33.14 -13.18
C THR A 16 -15.93 -32.51 -11.85
N GLY A 17 -15.28 -32.92 -10.76
CA GLY A 17 -14.97 -32.06 -9.62
C GLY A 17 -13.47 -31.85 -9.56
N ALA A 18 -12.94 -30.84 -10.25
CA ALA A 18 -11.51 -30.51 -10.17
C ALA A 18 -11.16 -30.05 -8.75
N ASP A 19 -10.05 -30.55 -8.23
CA ASP A 19 -9.68 -30.38 -6.83
C ASP A 19 -9.54 -28.90 -6.45
N GLU A 20 -10.47 -28.41 -5.63
CA GLU A 20 -10.28 -27.16 -4.91
C GLU A 20 -9.22 -27.44 -3.83
N GLU A 21 -7.95 -27.31 -4.22
CA GLU A 21 -6.78 -27.59 -3.36
C GLU A 21 -6.84 -26.68 -2.13
N LEU A 22 -7.42 -27.23 -1.06
CA LEU A 22 -7.58 -26.56 0.22
C LEU A 22 -6.19 -26.36 0.81
N VAL A 23 -5.57 -25.23 0.50
CA VAL A 23 -4.28 -24.79 1.05
C VAL A 23 -4.36 -24.72 2.58
N VAL A 24 -4.00 -25.84 3.21
CA VAL A 24 -3.93 -25.98 4.66
C VAL A 24 -2.86 -25.04 5.16
N ALA A 25 -3.26 -24.06 5.98
CA ALA A 25 -2.34 -23.05 6.47
C ALA A 25 -1.32 -23.66 7.45
N GLU A 26 -0.07 -23.76 7.01
CA GLU A 26 1.09 -24.16 7.83
C GLU A 26 1.08 -23.47 9.21
N PRO A 27 1.19 -24.23 10.32
CA PRO A 27 1.09 -23.69 11.68
C PRO A 27 2.22 -22.70 11.96
N GLY A 28 1.88 -21.41 12.01
CA GLY A 28 2.82 -20.30 12.19
C GLY A 28 2.70 -19.21 11.12
N THR A 29 1.99 -19.46 10.02
CA THR A 29 1.77 -18.44 8.98
C THR A 29 0.89 -17.30 9.53
N PRO A 30 1.35 -16.02 9.51
CA PRO A 30 0.56 -14.91 10.02
C PRO A 30 -0.72 -14.72 9.20
N ARG A 31 -1.85 -14.56 9.89
CA ARG A 31 -3.18 -14.43 9.26
C ARG A 31 -3.18 -13.27 8.25
N ARG A 32 -3.24 -13.63 6.95
CA ARG A 32 -3.31 -12.67 5.83
C ARG A 32 -4.46 -11.67 6.04
N ARG A 33 -4.20 -10.42 5.63
CA ARG A 33 -5.17 -9.30 5.75
C ARG A 33 -5.65 -8.86 4.37
N ARG A 34 -6.97 -8.67 4.25
CA ARG A 34 -7.60 -8.19 3.03
C ARG A 34 -7.39 -6.69 2.87
N CYS A 35 -6.80 -6.29 1.74
CA CYS A 35 -6.65 -4.88 1.36
C CYS A 35 -8.02 -4.24 1.09
N VAL A 36 -8.31 -3.10 1.73
CA VAL A 36 -9.58 -2.35 1.55
C VAL A 36 -9.79 -1.87 0.11
N ALA A 37 -8.71 -1.68 -0.66
CA ALA A 37 -8.76 -1.19 -2.03
C ALA A 37 -8.72 -2.29 -3.11
N GLY A 38 -8.01 -3.38 -2.86
CA GLY A 38 -7.78 -4.45 -3.84
C GLY A 38 -8.58 -5.73 -3.59
N ARG A 39 -9.14 -5.93 -2.39
CA ARG A 39 -9.75 -7.20 -1.90
C ARG A 39 -8.83 -8.44 -1.90
N SER A 40 -7.63 -8.33 -2.46
CA SER A 40 -6.51 -9.27 -2.30
C SER A 40 -6.03 -9.35 -0.86
N SER A 41 -5.47 -10.51 -0.48
CA SER A 41 -5.06 -10.83 0.90
C SER A 41 -3.54 -10.96 1.00
N HIS A 42 -2.89 -10.03 1.71
CA HIS A 42 -1.43 -9.92 1.82
C HIS A 42 -0.96 -10.22 3.25
N ASP A 43 0.36 -10.35 3.42
CA ASP A 43 0.97 -10.38 4.75
C ASP A 43 0.80 -9.01 5.44
N PRO A 44 0.16 -8.91 6.63
CA PRO A 44 0.04 -7.66 7.36
C PRO A 44 1.36 -6.90 7.56
N ARG A 45 2.50 -7.60 7.67
CA ARG A 45 3.81 -6.98 7.83
C ARG A 45 4.16 -6.00 6.71
N THR A 46 3.69 -6.23 5.48
CA THR A 46 3.96 -5.37 4.31
C THR A 46 2.86 -4.34 4.03
N MET A 47 1.84 -4.27 4.89
CA MET A 47 0.67 -3.41 4.75
C MET A 47 0.73 -2.20 5.70
N LEU A 48 -0.14 -1.22 5.42
CA LEU A 48 -0.46 -0.11 6.29
C LEU A 48 -1.76 -0.43 7.04
N ARG A 49 -1.72 -0.34 8.38
CA ARG A 49 -2.88 -0.53 9.26
C ARG A 49 -3.40 0.85 9.69
N PHE A 50 -4.70 1.05 9.58
CA PHE A 50 -5.39 2.25 10.02
C PHE A 50 -6.49 1.90 11.03
N VAL A 51 -6.86 2.86 11.87
CA VAL A 51 -8.00 2.79 12.80
C VAL A 51 -8.84 4.05 12.60
N VAL A 52 -10.15 3.95 12.84
CA VAL A 52 -11.02 5.11 12.96
C VAL A 52 -11.18 5.41 14.44
N ASP A 53 -10.80 6.60 14.87
CA ASP A 53 -10.87 7.03 16.27
C ASP A 53 -12.31 7.40 16.69
N PRO A 54 -12.56 7.75 17.98
CA PRO A 54 -13.88 8.15 18.44
C PRO A 54 -14.45 9.41 17.75
N GLY A 55 -13.60 10.28 17.20
CA GLY A 55 -13.95 11.51 16.49
C GLY A 55 -14.11 11.34 14.98
N ASP A 56 -14.24 10.10 14.48
CA ASP A 56 -14.25 9.72 13.06
C ASP A 56 -12.91 9.90 12.32
N HIS A 57 -11.80 10.31 12.94
CA HIS A 57 -10.54 10.52 12.23
C HIS A 57 -9.83 9.20 11.89
N LEU A 58 -9.26 9.14 10.68
CA LEU A 58 -8.46 8.02 10.20
C LEU A 58 -7.01 8.12 10.70
N VAL A 59 -6.65 7.29 11.67
CA VAL A 59 -5.30 7.27 12.27
C VAL A 59 -4.47 6.14 11.67
N PHE A 60 -3.23 6.42 11.25
CA PHE A 60 -2.25 5.41 10.87
C PHE A 60 -1.66 4.75 12.13
N ASP A 61 -1.87 3.45 12.30
CA ASP A 61 -1.36 2.68 13.44
C ASP A 61 -0.21 1.77 13.00
N ALA A 62 0.98 2.36 12.92
CA ALA A 62 2.19 1.70 12.43
C ALA A 62 2.76 0.63 13.38
N ASP A 63 2.38 0.66 14.66
CA ASP A 63 2.79 -0.31 15.69
C ASP A 63 1.71 -1.34 16.01
N GLU A 64 0.52 -1.21 15.41
CA GLU A 64 -0.65 -2.08 15.58
C GLU A 64 -1.23 -2.10 17.01
N ARG A 65 -1.02 -1.02 17.78
CA ARG A 65 -1.33 -0.93 19.22
C ARG A 65 -2.68 -0.30 19.54
N LEU A 66 -3.30 0.42 18.61
CA LEU A 66 -4.57 1.09 18.83
C LEU A 66 -5.73 0.07 18.81
N PRO A 67 -6.68 0.18 19.76
CA PRO A 67 -7.83 -0.71 19.86
C PRO A 67 -8.82 -0.49 18.69
N GLY A 68 -9.73 -1.46 18.51
CA GLY A 68 -10.79 -1.36 17.52
C GLY A 68 -10.49 -2.07 16.19
N ARG A 69 -11.30 -1.77 15.17
CA ARG A 69 -11.28 -2.49 13.90
C ARG A 69 -10.21 -1.94 12.95
N GLY A 70 -9.06 -2.60 12.92
CA GLY A 70 -7.99 -2.32 11.96
C GLY A 70 -8.44 -2.45 10.50
N LEU A 71 -8.28 -1.37 9.74
CA LEU A 71 -8.44 -1.29 8.28
C LEU A 71 -7.07 -1.46 7.62
N TRP A 72 -6.96 -2.35 6.65
CA TRP A 72 -5.67 -2.75 6.06
C TRP A 72 -5.56 -2.31 4.61
N LEU A 73 -4.48 -1.64 4.26
CA LEU A 73 -4.24 -1.11 2.92
C LEU A 73 -2.83 -1.51 2.44
N SER A 74 -2.67 -1.76 1.14
CA SER A 74 -1.33 -1.97 0.58
C SER A 74 -0.54 -0.65 0.59
N ALA A 75 0.78 -0.71 0.78
CA ALA A 75 1.62 0.48 0.83
C ALA A 75 1.85 1.15 -0.54
N ASP A 76 1.37 0.58 -1.65
CA ASP A 76 1.60 1.13 -2.99
C ASP A 76 0.94 2.50 -3.17
N ARG A 77 1.70 3.46 -3.69
CA ARG A 77 1.25 4.84 -3.94
C ARG A 77 -0.12 4.95 -4.61
N GLU A 78 -0.34 4.18 -5.67
CA GLU A 78 -1.59 4.22 -6.46
C GLU A 78 -2.75 3.53 -5.73
N VAL A 79 -2.46 2.55 -4.86
CA VAL A 79 -3.45 1.94 -3.97
C VAL A 79 -3.90 2.91 -2.89
N VAL A 80 -2.99 3.72 -2.33
CA VAL A 80 -3.30 4.79 -1.38
C VAL A 80 -4.18 5.87 -2.02
N LYS A 81 -3.76 6.42 -3.17
CA LYS A 81 -4.56 7.40 -3.94
C LYS A 81 -5.98 6.87 -4.25
N LYS A 82 -6.09 5.63 -4.72
CA LYS A 82 -7.39 4.99 -5.02
C LYS A 82 -8.28 4.83 -3.78
N ALA A 83 -7.70 4.53 -2.62
CA ALA A 83 -8.43 4.40 -1.37
C ALA A 83 -9.02 5.73 -0.90
N LEU A 84 -8.25 6.83 -1.04
CA LEU A 84 -8.69 8.19 -0.76
C LEU A 84 -9.78 8.64 -1.73
N ALA A 85 -9.49 8.65 -3.04
CA ALA A 85 -10.40 9.15 -4.08
C ALA A 85 -11.76 8.43 -4.11
N ARG A 86 -11.81 7.15 -3.74
CA ARG A 86 -13.07 6.37 -3.68
C ARG A 86 -13.68 6.27 -2.27
N GLN A 87 -13.14 6.98 -1.28
CA GLN A 87 -13.56 6.98 0.13
C GLN A 87 -13.70 5.56 0.71
N LEU A 88 -12.73 4.69 0.43
CA LEU A 88 -12.83 3.26 0.75
C LEU A 88 -12.74 2.97 2.26
N PHE A 89 -12.12 3.85 3.03
CA PHE A 89 -12.08 3.74 4.49
C PHE A 89 -13.48 3.86 5.12
N ALA A 90 -14.27 4.87 4.75
CA ALA A 90 -15.66 5.02 5.21
C ALA A 90 -16.51 3.80 4.83
N LYS A 91 -16.40 3.32 3.59
CA LYS A 91 -17.09 2.12 3.09
C LYS A 91 -16.69 0.85 3.86
N ALA A 92 -15.41 0.70 4.19
CA ALA A 92 -14.91 -0.45 4.96
C ALA A 92 -15.32 -0.39 6.44
N ALA A 93 -15.29 0.81 7.04
CA ALA A 93 -15.68 1.08 8.41
C ALA A 93 -17.21 0.99 8.63
N ARG A 94 -18.01 1.26 7.59
CA ARG A 94 -19.48 1.40 7.63
C ARG A 94 -19.95 2.57 8.51
N ARG A 95 -19.15 3.65 8.59
CA ARG A 95 -19.46 4.92 9.26
C ARG A 95 -18.77 6.07 8.52
N ARG A 96 -19.08 7.31 8.92
CA ARG A 96 -18.31 8.49 8.51
C ARG A 96 -16.84 8.28 8.91
N VAL A 97 -15.93 8.72 8.05
CA VAL A 97 -14.49 8.76 8.37
C VAL A 97 -13.95 10.08 7.81
N LEU A 98 -13.34 10.86 8.69
CA LEU A 98 -12.56 12.05 8.35
C LEU A 98 -11.15 11.61 7.97
N VAL A 99 -10.65 12.11 6.85
CA VAL A 99 -9.31 11.79 6.35
C VAL A 99 -8.67 13.11 5.93
N ASP A 100 -7.46 13.35 6.39
CA ASP A 100 -6.73 14.58 6.08
C ASP A 100 -6.25 14.54 4.61
N ASP A 101 -6.39 15.66 3.90
CA ASP A 101 -6.04 15.75 2.48
C ASP A 101 -4.54 15.50 2.21
N ASP A 102 -3.70 15.73 3.22
CA ASP A 102 -2.25 15.52 3.16
C ASP A 102 -1.79 14.09 3.54
N LEU A 103 -2.73 13.17 3.82
CA LEU A 103 -2.42 11.83 4.36
C LEU A 103 -1.24 11.12 3.66
N PRO A 104 -1.08 11.13 2.33
CA PRO A 104 0.09 10.50 1.69
C PRO A 104 1.44 11.09 2.11
N ALA A 105 1.54 12.41 2.27
CA ALA A 105 2.77 13.09 2.71
C ALA A 105 3.01 12.88 4.22
N THR A 106 1.94 12.90 5.01
CA THR A 106 1.95 12.58 6.44
C THR A 106 2.39 11.13 6.68
N LEU A 107 1.90 10.16 5.90
CA LEU A 107 2.33 8.75 5.92
C LEU A 107 3.80 8.60 5.55
N GLU A 108 4.28 9.28 4.51
CA GLU A 108 5.68 9.21 4.10
C GLU A 108 6.59 9.74 5.20
N THR A 109 6.25 10.91 5.78
CA THR A 109 7.00 11.54 6.87
C THR A 109 7.08 10.63 8.09
N GLN A 110 5.97 10.00 8.48
CA GLN A 110 5.93 9.06 9.60
C GLN A 110 6.76 7.78 9.32
N LEU A 111 6.61 7.16 8.15
CA LEU A 111 7.40 5.97 7.77
C LEU A 111 8.90 6.28 7.68
N HIS A 112 9.27 7.42 7.11
CA HIS A 112 10.66 7.89 7.05
C HIS A 112 11.26 8.08 8.45
N GLY A 113 10.56 8.83 9.33
CA GLY A 113 10.98 9.02 10.71
C GLY A 113 11.12 7.71 11.49
N ARG A 114 10.18 6.76 11.31
CA ARG A 114 10.23 5.44 11.94
C ARG A 114 11.42 4.60 11.49
N CYS A 115 11.75 4.59 10.20
CA CYS A 115 12.93 3.88 9.70
C CYS A 115 14.21 4.41 10.34
N LEU A 116 14.34 5.74 10.47
CA LEU A 116 15.47 6.39 11.14
C LEU A 116 15.52 6.06 12.65
N GLN A 117 14.37 5.95 13.32
CA GLN A 117 14.29 5.50 14.72
C GLN A 117 14.77 4.04 14.88
N TRP A 118 14.37 3.15 13.97
CA TRP A 118 14.85 1.76 13.94
C TRP A 118 16.36 1.67 13.67
N LEU A 119 16.90 2.49 12.77
CA LEU A 119 18.33 2.60 12.52
C LEU A 119 19.10 3.06 13.78
N GLY A 120 18.57 4.07 14.50
CA GLY A 120 19.12 4.53 15.77
C GLY A 120 19.04 3.51 16.91
N LEU A 121 17.98 2.69 16.95
CA LEU A 121 17.85 1.54 17.86
C LEU A 121 18.90 0.46 17.54
N ALA A 122 19.07 0.12 16.26
CA ALA A 122 20.04 -0.87 15.80
C ALA A 122 21.50 -0.45 16.14
N LYS A 123 21.81 0.85 16.09
CA LYS A 123 23.07 1.40 16.61
C LYS A 123 23.25 1.14 18.11
N ARG A 124 22.25 1.46 18.94
CA ARG A 124 22.32 1.25 20.39
C ARG A 124 22.42 -0.23 20.77
N ALA A 125 21.86 -1.12 19.95
CA ALA A 125 21.95 -2.57 20.12
C ALA A 125 23.27 -3.20 19.58
N GLY A 126 24.18 -2.41 18.99
CA GLY A 126 25.41 -2.94 18.38
C GLY A 126 25.18 -3.80 17.13
N GLN A 127 24.02 -3.66 16.47
CA GLN A 127 23.62 -4.49 15.32
C GLN A 127 23.89 -3.83 13.96
N ILE A 128 24.75 -2.79 13.91
CA ILE A 128 25.13 -2.12 12.66
C ILE A 128 26.61 -1.79 12.61
N GLU A 129 27.12 -1.68 11.38
CA GLU A 129 28.43 -1.12 11.03
C GLU A 129 28.25 0.27 10.42
N VAL A 130 29.16 1.21 10.67
CA VAL A 130 28.97 2.63 10.35
C VAL A 130 30.17 3.19 9.57
N GLY A 131 29.94 3.67 8.35
CA GLY A 131 30.97 4.22 7.48
C GLY A 131 31.67 3.15 6.63
N PHE A 132 32.28 3.59 5.51
CA PHE A 132 32.70 2.71 4.42
C PHE A 132 33.58 1.54 4.87
N GLU A 133 34.70 1.81 5.56
CA GLU A 133 35.68 0.77 5.95
C GLU A 133 35.10 -0.33 6.85
N GLN A 134 34.29 0.05 7.85
CA GLN A 134 33.66 -0.91 8.76
C GLN A 134 32.61 -1.77 8.04
N VAL A 135 31.82 -1.15 7.16
CA VAL A 135 30.80 -1.84 6.37
C VAL A 135 31.44 -2.77 5.34
N GLU A 136 32.48 -2.32 4.64
CA GLU A 136 33.21 -3.13 3.66
C GLU A 136 33.89 -4.34 4.32
N ARG A 137 34.54 -4.13 5.47
CA ARG A 137 35.15 -5.21 6.26
C ARG A 137 34.11 -6.24 6.67
N ALA A 138 32.99 -5.82 7.27
CA ALA A 138 31.95 -6.74 7.72
C ALA A 138 31.21 -7.43 6.56
N ALA A 139 31.05 -6.76 5.41
CA ALA A 139 30.51 -7.38 4.20
C ALA A 139 31.43 -8.51 3.69
N ARG A 140 32.75 -8.25 3.63
CA ARG A 140 33.78 -9.22 3.25
C ARG A 140 33.84 -10.42 4.21
N GLU A 141 33.56 -10.20 5.50
CA GLU A 141 33.47 -11.25 6.52
C GLU A 141 32.12 -12.01 6.51
N GLY A 142 31.14 -11.60 5.71
CA GLY A 142 29.80 -12.21 5.69
C GLY A 142 28.92 -11.87 6.91
N HIS A 143 29.26 -10.82 7.66
CA HIS A 143 28.59 -10.44 8.91
C HIS A 143 27.38 -9.50 8.72
N LEU A 144 26.98 -9.21 7.48
CA LEU A 144 25.88 -8.30 7.15
C LEU A 144 24.72 -9.02 6.48
N ALA A 145 23.49 -8.64 6.84
CA ALA A 145 22.25 -9.08 6.19
C ALA A 145 21.76 -8.11 5.12
N ALA A 146 22.08 -6.82 5.24
CA ALA A 146 21.67 -5.78 4.30
C ALA A 146 22.56 -4.52 4.41
N LEU A 147 22.52 -3.68 3.39
CA LEU A 147 23.16 -2.36 3.33
C LEU A 147 22.10 -1.25 3.39
N VAL A 148 22.45 -0.13 4.00
CA VAL A 148 21.71 1.14 3.87
C VAL A 148 22.67 2.16 3.29
N ILE A 149 22.37 2.64 2.08
CA ILE A 149 23.19 3.59 1.34
C ILE A 149 22.38 4.87 1.16
N ALA A 150 22.98 6.00 1.48
CA ALA A 150 22.36 7.30 1.32
C ALA A 150 22.00 7.59 -0.15
N LEU A 151 20.93 8.34 -0.38
CA LEU A 151 20.48 8.74 -1.72
C LEU A 151 21.53 9.61 -2.45
N ASP A 152 22.26 10.42 -1.69
CA ASP A 152 23.36 11.30 -2.10
C ASP A 152 24.75 10.63 -2.04
N ALA A 153 24.81 9.29 -1.99
CA ALA A 153 26.07 8.55 -2.04
C ALA A 153 26.76 8.62 -3.41
N GLY A 154 28.08 8.85 -3.40
CA GLY A 154 28.91 8.78 -4.61
C GLY A 154 28.98 7.36 -5.21
N ASN A 155 28.92 7.28 -6.55
CA ASN A 155 28.73 6.02 -7.27
C ASN A 155 29.87 5.00 -7.07
N ASP A 156 31.13 5.43 -6.96
CA ASP A 156 32.28 4.54 -6.77
C ASP A 156 32.22 3.80 -5.42
N GLY A 157 32.00 4.52 -4.31
CA GLY A 157 31.89 3.92 -2.98
C GLY A 157 30.67 3.02 -2.85
N ALA A 158 29.52 3.42 -3.39
CA ALA A 158 28.33 2.57 -3.38
C ALA A 158 28.52 1.30 -4.23
N GLY A 159 29.04 1.44 -5.45
CA GLY A 159 29.30 0.33 -6.36
C GLY A 159 30.40 -0.64 -5.87
N LYS A 160 31.23 -0.26 -4.90
CA LYS A 160 32.14 -1.18 -4.19
C LYS A 160 31.39 -2.05 -3.17
N LEU A 161 30.40 -1.49 -2.46
CA LEU A 161 29.60 -2.23 -1.47
C LEU A 161 28.50 -3.08 -2.13
N GLU A 162 27.87 -2.60 -3.19
CA GLU A 162 26.80 -3.32 -3.90
C GLU A 162 27.31 -4.61 -4.58
N ARG A 163 28.63 -4.71 -4.89
CA ARG A 163 29.29 -5.93 -5.40
C ARG A 163 29.24 -7.12 -4.44
N PHE A 164 28.99 -6.91 -3.15
CA PHE A 164 28.80 -8.02 -2.20
C PHE A 164 27.43 -8.71 -2.36
N GLY A 165 26.54 -8.21 -3.23
CA GLY A 165 25.25 -8.86 -3.53
C GLY A 165 24.21 -8.76 -2.40
N LEU A 166 24.45 -7.92 -1.40
CA LEU A 166 23.57 -7.74 -0.25
C LEU A 166 22.32 -6.90 -0.60
N PRO A 167 21.14 -7.21 -0.03
CA PRO A 167 19.96 -6.36 -0.11
C PRO A 167 20.30 -4.91 0.29
N THR A 168 20.02 -3.95 -0.60
CA THR A 168 20.46 -2.57 -0.44
C THR A 168 19.28 -1.61 -0.36
N LEU A 169 19.16 -0.91 0.77
CA LEU A 169 18.12 0.08 1.03
C LEU A 169 18.64 1.49 0.70
N ARG A 170 17.97 2.17 -0.24
CA ARG A 170 18.25 3.55 -0.65
C ARG A 170 16.99 4.40 -0.46
N ALA A 171 16.82 4.98 0.73
CA ALA A 171 15.59 5.69 1.11
C ALA A 171 15.80 6.97 1.96
N PHE A 172 17.04 7.30 2.32
CA PHE A 172 17.38 8.35 3.28
C PHE A 172 18.52 9.23 2.73
N SER A 173 18.56 10.51 3.11
CA SER A 173 19.73 11.34 2.85
C SER A 173 20.86 11.03 3.84
N SER A 174 22.10 11.39 3.49
CA SER A 174 23.25 11.23 4.37
C SER A 174 23.13 12.07 5.64
N GLN A 175 22.44 13.22 5.56
CA GLN A 175 22.13 14.08 6.72
C GLN A 175 21.09 13.43 7.64
N ASP A 176 20.07 12.77 7.10
CA ASP A 176 19.05 12.06 7.89
C ASP A 176 19.65 10.85 8.61
N MET A 177 20.44 10.05 7.89
CA MET A 177 21.20 8.93 8.46
C MET A 177 22.19 9.42 9.52
N GLY A 178 22.92 10.51 9.24
CA GLY A 178 23.81 11.16 10.20
C GLY A 178 23.08 11.54 11.48
N ARG A 179 22.02 12.34 11.37
CA ARG A 179 21.22 12.84 12.49
C ARG A 179 20.65 11.71 13.35
N ALA A 180 20.09 10.67 12.72
CA ALA A 180 19.57 9.48 13.40
C ALA A 180 20.65 8.70 14.19
N LEU A 181 21.91 8.84 13.79
CA LEU A 181 23.05 8.11 14.34
C LEU A 181 24.05 9.01 15.08
N GLY A 182 23.68 10.26 15.39
CA GLY A 182 24.51 11.21 16.14
C GLY A 182 25.78 11.64 15.41
N ARG A 183 25.69 11.88 14.10
CA ARG A 183 26.74 12.44 13.23
C ARG A 183 26.17 13.57 12.38
N SER A 184 27.03 14.43 11.81
CA SER A 184 26.62 15.50 10.88
C SER A 184 26.13 14.95 9.54
N SER A 185 26.81 13.93 9.01
CA SER A 185 26.41 13.16 7.83
C SER A 185 26.93 11.73 7.96
N LEU A 186 26.23 10.78 7.33
CA LEU A 186 26.67 9.40 7.17
C LEU A 186 26.13 8.79 5.88
N VAL A 187 27.02 8.29 5.03
CA VAL A 187 26.67 7.78 3.69
C VAL A 187 26.37 6.27 3.67
N TYR A 188 27.04 5.49 4.51
CA TYR A 188 26.99 4.02 4.48
C TYR A 188 26.74 3.42 5.87
N VAL A 189 25.79 2.49 5.95
CA VAL A 189 25.54 1.63 7.11
C VAL A 189 25.37 0.17 6.65
N GLY A 190 25.95 -0.76 7.39
CA GLY A 190 25.71 -2.19 7.24
C GLY A 190 24.82 -2.68 8.37
N LEU A 191 23.79 -3.47 8.07
CA LEU A 191 22.91 -4.08 9.07
C LEU A 191 23.38 -5.51 9.32
N ARG A 192 23.69 -5.86 10.58
CA ARG A 192 23.95 -7.25 10.98
C ARG A 192 22.62 -8.04 11.03
N PRO A 193 22.63 -9.37 10.84
CA PRO A 193 21.42 -10.20 10.94
C PRO A 193 20.68 -10.03 12.27
N GLY A 194 19.35 -9.94 12.22
CA GLY A 194 18.49 -9.92 13.41
C GLY A 194 17.23 -9.06 13.26
N ARG A 195 16.35 -9.16 14.27
CA ARG A 195 14.99 -8.57 14.26
C ARG A 195 14.92 -7.08 13.92
N LEU A 196 15.94 -6.29 14.28
CA LEU A 196 15.99 -4.86 13.94
C LEU A 196 16.26 -4.62 12.45
N ALA A 197 17.09 -5.46 11.81
CA ALA A 197 17.31 -5.43 10.37
C ALA A 197 16.05 -5.86 9.62
N ASP A 198 15.37 -6.92 10.08
CA ASP A 198 14.11 -7.39 9.49
C ASP A 198 13.01 -6.31 9.57
N ARG A 199 12.87 -5.67 10.74
CA ARG A 199 11.89 -4.60 10.94
C ARG A 199 12.21 -3.36 10.10
N LEU A 200 13.48 -2.96 10.02
CA LEU A 200 13.91 -1.83 9.20
C LEU A 200 13.66 -2.08 7.71
N GLN A 201 14.01 -3.27 7.19
CA GLN A 201 13.71 -3.66 5.81
C GLN A 201 12.20 -3.66 5.53
N THR A 202 11.40 -4.16 6.48
CA THR A 202 9.93 -4.19 6.37
C THR A 202 9.32 -2.78 6.30
N GLU A 203 9.74 -1.86 7.19
CA GLU A 203 9.23 -0.48 7.19
C GLU A 203 9.76 0.32 5.98
N ALA A 204 11.02 0.10 5.58
CA ALA A 204 11.61 0.72 4.39
C ALA A 204 10.93 0.25 3.10
N SER A 205 10.53 -1.02 3.01
CA SER A 205 9.73 -1.54 1.89
C SER A 205 8.39 -0.80 1.75
N LYS A 206 7.69 -0.55 2.87
CA LYS A 206 6.46 0.28 2.87
C LYS A 206 6.73 1.69 2.35
N LEU A 207 7.81 2.33 2.83
CA LEU A 207 8.20 3.68 2.43
C LEU A 207 8.51 3.76 0.93
N LEU A 208 9.29 2.82 0.39
CA LEU A 208 9.63 2.77 -1.03
C LEU A 208 8.39 2.53 -1.91
N ARG A 209 7.48 1.64 -1.51
CA ARG A 209 6.21 1.40 -2.22
C ARG A 209 5.27 2.62 -2.19
N LEU A 210 5.26 3.37 -1.08
CA LEU A 210 4.49 4.62 -0.96
C LEU A 210 5.04 5.71 -1.88
N ARG A 211 6.36 5.77 -2.07
CA ARG A 211 7.01 6.66 -3.05
C ARG A 211 6.82 6.20 -4.50
N GLY A 212 6.52 4.92 -4.72
CA GLY A 212 6.49 4.29 -6.04
C GLY A 212 7.88 3.91 -6.57
N GLN A 213 8.80 3.59 -5.66
CA GLN A 213 10.21 3.22 -5.90
C GLN A 213 10.46 1.71 -5.70
N ALA A 214 9.41 0.89 -5.69
CA ALA A 214 9.48 -0.55 -5.55
C ALA A 214 8.36 -1.19 -6.37
N GLU A 215 8.61 -2.40 -6.87
CA GLU A 215 7.61 -3.16 -7.64
C GLU A 215 6.34 -3.41 -6.82
N PRO A 216 5.14 -3.34 -7.43
CA PRO A 216 3.91 -3.72 -6.77
C PRO A 216 3.97 -5.18 -6.32
N VAL A 217 3.53 -5.48 -5.08
CA VAL A 217 3.41 -6.88 -4.66
C VAL A 217 2.38 -7.58 -5.53
N GLU A 218 2.80 -8.66 -6.18
CA GLU A 218 1.96 -9.46 -7.06
C GLU A 218 0.66 -9.89 -6.37
N GLY A 219 -0.43 -9.38 -6.93
CA GLY A 219 -1.74 -10.00 -6.91
C GLY A 219 -2.21 -10.13 -8.36
N PRO A 220 -3.29 -10.88 -8.64
CA PRO A 220 -3.79 -11.04 -10.00
C PRO A 220 -4.01 -9.66 -10.64
N PRO A 221 -3.72 -9.53 -11.96
CA PRO A 221 -3.58 -8.24 -12.62
C PRO A 221 -4.79 -7.36 -12.33
N MET A 222 -4.53 -6.15 -11.85
CA MET A 222 -5.57 -5.14 -11.63
C MET A 222 -6.35 -4.99 -12.94
N ALA A 223 -7.57 -5.53 -12.97
CA ALA A 223 -8.46 -5.39 -14.11
C ALA A 223 -8.55 -3.90 -14.46
N LYS A 224 -8.08 -3.56 -15.66
CA LYS A 224 -8.17 -2.20 -16.19
C LYS A 224 -9.65 -1.83 -16.13
N THR A 225 -10.01 -0.91 -15.24
CA THR A 225 -11.35 -0.33 -15.25
C THR A 225 -11.44 0.41 -16.58
N PRO A 226 -12.41 0.09 -17.47
CA PRO A 226 -12.63 0.90 -18.66
C PRO A 226 -12.83 2.37 -18.25
N ALA A 227 -12.34 3.29 -19.07
CA ALA A 227 -12.76 4.68 -18.95
C ALA A 227 -14.30 4.77 -19.09
N ASP A 228 -14.87 5.79 -18.46
CA ASP A 228 -16.27 5.94 -18.10
C ASP A 228 -17.32 5.42 -19.13
N PRO A 229 -18.36 4.70 -18.68
CA PRO A 229 -19.68 4.88 -19.25
C PRO A 229 -20.25 6.20 -18.70
N THR A 230 -20.34 7.19 -19.59
CA THR A 230 -21.07 8.45 -19.37
C THR A 230 -22.49 8.18 -18.86
N TRP A 231 -22.87 8.72 -17.71
CA TRP A 231 -24.23 8.62 -17.15
C TRP A 231 -25.16 9.77 -17.60
N ALA A 232 -24.90 10.36 -18.76
CA ALA A 232 -25.71 11.46 -19.31
C ALA A 232 -26.95 10.92 -20.04
N ASP A 233 -28.11 11.15 -19.42
CA ASP A 233 -29.47 11.24 -19.97
C ASP A 233 -29.96 10.22 -21.00
N ALA A 234 -30.73 9.26 -20.48
CA ALA A 234 -32.01 8.87 -21.05
C ALA A 234 -32.95 8.52 -19.87
N GLY A 235 -34.15 9.08 -19.72
CA GLY A 235 -34.84 10.13 -20.48
C GLY A 235 -36.34 10.03 -20.18
N GLU A 236 -37.07 11.14 -20.12
CA GLU A 236 -38.53 11.07 -19.95
C GLU A 236 -39.25 12.20 -20.72
N GLU A 237 -39.60 11.92 -21.97
CA GLU A 237 -40.66 12.64 -22.67
C GLU A 237 -42.02 12.14 -22.18
N THR A 238 -42.90 13.04 -21.74
CA THR A 238 -44.35 12.81 -21.85
C THR A 238 -45.05 14.06 -22.35
N LYS A 239 -45.74 13.93 -23.49
CA LYS A 239 -46.62 14.96 -24.05
C LYS A 239 -47.95 14.99 -23.31
N ALA A 240 -48.49 16.18 -23.05
CA ALA A 240 -49.93 16.40 -23.00
C ALA A 240 -50.26 17.79 -23.56
N SER A 241 -51.11 17.83 -24.58
CA SER A 241 -51.70 19.07 -25.11
C SER A 241 -53.10 19.23 -24.54
N ALA A 242 -53.43 20.40 -23.98
CA ALA A 242 -54.82 20.76 -23.68
C ALA A 242 -55.01 22.29 -23.67
N PHE A 243 -56.14 22.68 -24.24
CA PHE A 243 -56.62 24.04 -24.47
C PHE A 243 -57.43 24.58 -23.26
N VAL A 244 -57.80 25.87 -23.31
CA VAL A 244 -58.82 26.62 -22.51
C VAL A 244 -58.31 27.61 -21.46
N GLY A 245 -58.50 28.90 -21.76
CA GLY A 245 -59.29 29.87 -20.97
C GLY A 245 -58.77 30.39 -19.62
N GLY A 246 -58.78 31.71 -19.44
CA GLY A 246 -58.56 32.33 -18.13
C GLY A 246 -58.24 33.82 -18.17
N GLU A 247 -59.27 34.67 -18.29
CA GLU A 247 -59.16 36.13 -18.14
C GLU A 247 -58.54 36.54 -16.80
N ARG A 248 -57.69 37.58 -16.79
CA ARG A 248 -57.66 38.57 -15.69
C ARG A 248 -57.24 39.95 -16.20
N GLY A 249 -58.21 40.86 -16.27
CA GLY A 249 -57.95 42.30 -16.41
C GLY A 249 -57.55 42.97 -15.09
N ARG A 250 -57.55 44.32 -15.10
CA ARG A 250 -56.96 45.31 -14.15
C ARG A 250 -55.52 45.71 -14.56
N GLY A 251 -55.23 46.92 -15.05
CA GLY A 251 -56.07 48.09 -15.33
C GLY A 251 -55.82 49.25 -14.36
N ARG A 252 -55.11 50.29 -14.84
CA ARG A 252 -55.32 51.73 -14.54
C ARG A 252 -54.36 52.62 -15.34
N GLY A 253 -54.91 53.62 -16.03
CA GLY A 253 -54.20 54.86 -16.40
C GLY A 253 -54.02 55.78 -15.17
N PRO A 254 -53.38 56.95 -15.33
CA PRO A 254 -53.97 58.09 -16.07
C PRO A 254 -53.12 58.53 -17.28
N ASP A 255 -53.70 58.83 -18.44
CA ASP A 255 -54.47 60.06 -18.82
C ASP A 255 -53.52 61.23 -19.22
N PRO A 256 -53.49 61.67 -20.49
CA PRO A 256 -52.52 62.66 -21.00
C PRO A 256 -52.78 64.12 -20.59
N ARG A 257 -51.82 64.98 -20.94
CA ARG A 257 -52.03 66.44 -20.98
C ARG A 257 -52.72 66.78 -22.30
N GLY A 258 -53.88 67.42 -22.21
CA GLY A 258 -54.69 67.91 -23.34
C GLY A 258 -55.91 68.64 -22.82
#